data_AF-A0A653Y8W3-F1
#
_entry.id   AF-A0A653Y8W3-F1
#
_cell.length_a   1.000
_cell.length_b   1.000
_cell.length_c   1.000
_cell.angle_alpha   90.00
_cell.angle_beta   90.00
_cell.angle_gamma   90.00
#
_symmetry.space_group_name_H-M   'P 1'
#
loop_
_entity.id
_entity.type
_entity.pdbx_description
1 polymer ?
#
loop_
_entity_poly.entity_id
_entity_poly.type
_entity_poly.pdbx_seq_one_letter_code
_entity_poly.pdbx_strand_id
1 'polypeptide(L)'
;MEYTFTLKYQLADDDRDPEALVERLGEARCDDALIGIGQPGRLALEFTREAESAEEAVRSALADVRGAVPLARLIEVAPDLVGLTDVAEIVGVSRQNMRKLMLAYPSSFPTPVHEGSASIWHLADVLTWLQSKGSYLLPSGVLDVAQVALQANLAKEERRLTRPASKELQALVG
;
A
#
# COMPACT_ATOMS: atom_id res chain seq x y z
N MET A 1 12.33 0.76 15.00
CA MET A 1 12.72 0.94 13.58
C MET A 1 11.76 1.93 12.98
N GLU A 2 12.18 2.72 12.00
CA GLU A 2 11.32 3.69 11.32
C GLU A 2 10.74 3.06 10.05
N TYR A 3 9.43 3.23 9.83
CA TYR A 3 8.70 2.69 8.69
C TYR A 3 7.96 3.79 7.94
N THR A 4 8.19 3.87 6.64
CA THR A 4 7.51 4.83 5.76
C THR A 4 6.40 4.16 4.95
N PHE A 5 5.19 4.70 5.03
CA PHE A 5 4.03 4.22 4.28
C PHE A 5 2.98 5.31 4.12
N THR A 6 2.10 5.18 3.14
CA THR A 6 1.02 6.14 2.90
C THR A 6 -0.34 5.49 3.12
N LEU A 7 -1.18 6.11 3.95
CA LEU A 7 -2.60 5.77 4.02
C LEU A 7 -3.40 6.74 3.16
N LYS A 8 -4.20 6.23 2.22
CA LYS A 8 -5.06 7.06 1.37
C LYS A 8 -6.52 6.82 1.69
N TYR A 9 -7.28 7.90 1.82
CA TYR A 9 -8.68 7.89 2.22
C TYR A 9 -9.56 8.75 1.31
N GLN A 10 -10.82 8.33 1.18
CA GLN A 10 -11.92 9.15 0.71
C GLN A 10 -12.59 9.77 1.93
N LEU A 11 -12.59 11.09 2.00
CA LEU A 11 -13.30 11.86 3.03
C LEU A 11 -14.81 11.85 2.75
N ALA A 12 -15.60 11.94 3.82
CA ALA A 12 -17.03 12.22 3.75
C ALA A 12 -17.26 13.70 3.42
N ASP A 13 -18.48 14.06 3.02
CA ASP A 13 -18.81 15.44 2.64
C ASP A 13 -18.68 16.43 3.81
N ASP A 14 -18.86 15.95 5.03
CA ASP A 14 -18.79 16.74 6.26
C ASP A 14 -17.35 16.97 6.78
N ASP A 15 -16.37 16.19 6.30
CA ASP A 15 -14.95 16.27 6.72
C ASP A 15 -14.11 17.09 5.71
N ARG A 16 -14.66 18.17 5.17
CA ARG A 16 -14.02 18.96 4.10
C ARG A 16 -13.27 20.20 4.55
N ASP A 17 -13.33 20.57 5.82
CA ASP A 17 -12.52 21.67 6.37
C ASP A 17 -11.08 21.20 6.61
N PRO A 18 -10.10 21.69 5.82
CA PRO A 18 -8.71 21.30 5.94
C PRO A 18 -8.08 21.58 7.31
N GLU A 19 -8.37 22.74 7.90
CA GLU A 19 -7.68 23.19 9.11
C GLU A 19 -8.13 22.37 10.31
N ALA A 20 -9.44 22.20 10.46
CA ALA A 20 -10.02 21.34 11.49
C ALA A 20 -9.60 19.87 11.34
N LEU A 21 -9.43 19.39 10.10
CA LEU A 21 -8.97 18.02 9.85
C LEU A 21 -7.51 17.81 10.28
N VAL A 22 -6.63 18.76 9.95
CA VAL A 22 -5.21 18.72 10.35
C VAL A 22 -5.07 18.75 11.87
N GLU A 23 -5.82 19.63 12.55
CA GLU A 23 -5.81 19.72 14.01
C GLU A 23 -6.24 18.41 14.68
N ARG A 24 -7.37 17.83 14.25
CA ARG A 24 -7.87 16.53 14.74
C ARG A 24 -6.87 15.39 14.53
N LEU A 25 -6.20 15.36 13.38
CA LEU A 25 -5.19 14.34 13.07
C LEU A 25 -3.95 14.50 13.96
N GLY A 26 -3.50 15.73 14.20
CA GLY A 26 -2.41 16.02 15.13
C GLY A 26 -2.72 15.58 16.56
N GLU A 27 -3.93 15.88 17.07
CA GLU A 27 -4.37 15.43 18.39
C GLU A 27 -4.50 13.91 18.51
N ALA A 28 -4.77 13.23 17.39
CA ALA A 28 -4.93 11.79 17.30
C ALA A 28 -3.61 11.03 17.06
N ARG A 29 -2.44 11.63 17.34
CA ARG A 29 -1.12 11.00 17.17
C ARG A 29 -0.79 10.66 15.72
N CYS A 30 -1.23 11.50 14.77
CA CYS A 30 -0.78 11.46 13.38
C CYS A 30 0.19 12.61 13.08
N ASP A 31 0.93 13.08 14.09
CA ASP A 31 1.93 14.16 14.02
C ASP A 31 3.24 13.72 13.33
N ASP A 32 3.43 12.41 13.16
CA ASP A 32 4.50 11.76 12.40
C ASP A 32 4.16 11.54 10.91
N ALA A 33 3.05 12.13 10.44
CA ALA A 33 2.58 12.01 9.06
C ALA A 33 2.57 13.34 8.32
N LEU A 34 3.05 13.32 7.07
CA LEU A 34 2.81 14.40 6.12
C LEU A 34 1.38 14.30 5.58
N ILE A 35 0.58 15.34 5.81
CA ILE A 35 -0.83 15.40 5.42
C ILE A 35 -0.97 16.01 4.01
N GLY A 36 -1.52 15.23 3.09
CA GLY A 36 -1.83 15.63 1.71
C GLY A 36 -3.34 15.72 1.45
N ILE A 37 -3.82 16.91 1.12
CA ILE A 37 -5.25 17.22 0.81
C ILE A 37 -5.41 17.88 -0.58
N GLY A 38 -4.47 17.65 -1.49
CA GLY A 38 -4.41 18.32 -2.79
C GLY A 38 -5.56 18.01 -3.76
N GLN A 39 -6.34 16.97 -3.51
CA GLN A 39 -7.52 16.62 -4.29
C GLN A 39 -8.79 16.69 -3.42
N PRO A 40 -9.85 17.40 -3.86
CA PRO A 40 -11.10 17.48 -3.10
C PRO A 40 -11.66 16.09 -2.72
N GLY A 41 -11.96 15.93 -1.43
CA GLY A 41 -12.45 14.67 -0.87
C GLY A 41 -11.40 13.56 -0.72
N ARG A 42 -10.13 13.83 -0.98
CA ARG A 42 -9.03 12.88 -0.73
C ARG A 42 -8.18 13.35 0.43
N LEU A 43 -7.76 12.37 1.23
CA LEU A 43 -6.77 12.54 2.26
C LEU A 43 -5.67 11.51 2.03
N ALA A 44 -4.42 11.96 1.99
CA ALA A 44 -3.24 11.11 2.00
C ALA A 44 -2.42 11.44 3.25
N LEU A 45 -1.93 10.41 3.93
CA LEU A 45 -1.12 10.52 5.13
C LEU A 45 0.13 9.69 4.93
N GLU A 46 1.25 10.34 4.63
CA GLU A 46 2.55 9.68 4.50
C GLU A 46 3.23 9.67 5.87
N PHE A 47 3.18 8.53 6.54
CA PHE A 47 3.76 8.31 7.85
C PHE A 47 5.25 8.01 7.73
N THR A 48 6.00 8.50 8.71
CA THR A 48 7.35 8.05 9.04
C THR A 48 7.33 7.64 10.51
N ARG A 49 6.87 6.41 10.76
CA ARG A 49 6.47 5.97 12.10
C ARG A 49 7.49 5.04 12.72
N GLU A 50 7.85 5.31 13.97
CA GLU A 50 8.66 4.40 14.77
C GLU A 50 7.81 3.29 15.40
N ALA A 51 8.24 2.03 15.24
CA ALA A 51 7.60 0.87 15.87
C ALA A 51 8.57 -0.31 16.03
N GLU A 52 8.13 -1.37 16.71
CA GLU A 52 8.88 -2.63 16.81
C GLU A 52 8.75 -3.47 15.52
N SER A 53 7.67 -3.27 14.75
CA SER A 53 7.42 -3.96 13.48
C SER A 53 6.60 -3.10 12.50
N ALA A 54 6.68 -3.42 11.21
CA ALA A 54 5.86 -2.79 10.17
C ALA A 54 4.35 -3.00 10.42
N GLU A 55 3.98 -4.17 10.95
CA GLU A 55 2.60 -4.49 11.31
C GLU A 55 2.07 -3.54 12.38
N GLU A 56 2.85 -3.33 13.45
CA GLU A 56 2.50 -2.40 14.51
C GLU A 56 2.41 -0.95 14.00
N ALA A 57 3.36 -0.53 13.17
CA ALA A 57 3.38 0.81 12.59
C ALA A 57 2.12 1.09 11.77
N VAL A 58 1.77 0.21 10.83
CA VAL A 58 0.59 0.38 9.97
C VAL A 58 -0.70 0.23 10.77
N ARG A 59 -0.79 -0.75 11.67
CA ARG A 59 -2.00 -0.99 12.48
C ARG A 59 -2.31 0.17 13.42
N SER A 60 -1.28 0.71 14.09
CA SER A 60 -1.47 1.88 14.96
C SER A 60 -1.92 3.10 14.15
N ALA A 61 -1.28 3.38 13.01
CA ALA A 61 -1.67 4.51 12.15
C ALA A 61 -3.11 4.36 11.62
N LEU A 62 -3.52 3.16 11.22
CA LEU A 62 -4.91 2.89 10.84
C LEU A 62 -5.89 3.15 11.99
N ALA A 63 -5.53 2.79 13.22
CA ALA A 63 -6.37 3.01 14.41
C ALA A 63 -6.48 4.50 14.75
N ASP A 64 -5.36 5.22 14.71
CA ASP A 64 -5.26 6.66 14.99
C ASP A 64 -6.12 7.45 13.99
N VAL A 65 -5.96 7.20 12.69
CA VAL A 65 -6.77 7.86 11.65
C VAL A 65 -8.24 7.48 11.76
N ARG A 66 -8.57 6.24 12.13
CA ARG A 66 -9.96 5.81 12.34
C ARG A 66 -10.61 6.55 13.52
N GLY A 67 -9.85 6.84 14.57
CA GLY A 67 -10.29 7.66 15.70
C GLY A 67 -10.48 9.12 15.31
N ALA A 68 -9.54 9.67 14.56
CA ALA A 68 -9.56 11.06 14.10
C ALA A 68 -10.69 11.33 13.10
N VAL A 69 -10.88 10.47 12.10
CA VAL A 69 -11.76 10.67 10.94
C VAL A 69 -12.62 9.41 10.68
N PRO A 70 -13.61 9.13 11.54
CA PRO A 70 -14.31 7.84 11.56
C PRO A 70 -15.15 7.54 10.31
N LEU A 71 -15.58 8.57 9.58
CA LEU A 71 -16.36 8.43 8.35
C LEU A 71 -15.49 8.28 7.09
N ALA A 72 -14.18 8.52 7.20
CA ALA A 72 -13.26 8.33 6.09
C ALA A 72 -13.19 6.86 5.67
N ARG A 73 -13.22 6.62 4.36
CA ARG A 73 -13.12 5.28 3.76
C ARG A 73 -11.71 5.06 3.24
N LEU A 74 -11.03 4.03 3.76
CA LEU A 74 -9.70 3.65 3.28
C LEU A 74 -9.79 3.29 1.78
N ILE A 75 -8.98 3.95 0.98
CA ILE A 75 -8.79 3.67 -0.44
C ILE A 75 -7.73 2.60 -0.58
N GLU A 76 -6.53 2.82 -0.02
CA GLU A 76 -5.42 1.88 -0.04
C GLU A 76 -4.36 2.24 1.02
N VAL A 77 -3.57 1.24 1.39
CA VAL A 77 -2.25 1.39 2.04
C VAL A 77 -1.19 1.24 0.96
N ALA A 78 -0.24 2.17 0.90
CA ALA A 78 0.89 2.15 -0.02
C ALA A 78 2.22 2.11 0.74
N PRO A 79 3.28 1.52 0.17
CA PRO A 79 3.35 0.96 -1.18
C PRO A 79 2.86 -0.50 -1.27
N ASP A 80 1.93 -0.78 -2.18
CA ASP A 80 1.45 -2.13 -2.50
C ASP A 80 1.22 -2.29 -4.00
N LEU A 81 0.21 -1.62 -4.57
CA LEU A 81 -0.09 -1.68 -6.00
C LEU A 81 0.87 -0.78 -6.79
N VAL A 82 1.78 -1.40 -7.55
CA VAL A 82 2.90 -0.71 -8.22
C VAL A 82 3.05 -1.11 -9.68
N GLY A 83 3.53 -0.19 -10.50
CA GLY A 83 4.06 -0.46 -11.83
C GLY A 83 5.57 -0.74 -11.79
N LEU A 84 6.13 -1.16 -12.93
CA LEU A 84 7.59 -1.41 -13.04
C LEU A 84 8.44 -0.15 -12.79
N THR A 85 7.89 1.05 -12.98
CA THR A 85 8.60 2.30 -12.70
C THR A 85 8.76 2.48 -11.19
N ASP A 86 7.69 2.30 -10.42
CA ASP A 86 7.71 2.47 -8.96
C ASP A 86 8.62 1.43 -8.31
N VAL A 87 8.55 0.17 -8.76
CA VAL A 87 9.47 -0.88 -8.29
C VAL A 87 10.91 -0.51 -8.58
N ALA A 88 11.20 0.00 -9.79
CA ALA A 88 12.54 0.35 -10.19
C ALA A 88 13.11 1.49 -9.33
N GLU A 89 12.29 2.48 -8.97
CA GLU A 89 12.67 3.56 -8.07
C GLU A 89 12.98 3.04 -6.65
N ILE A 90 12.10 2.18 -6.11
CA ILE A 90 12.27 1.58 -4.77
C ILE A 90 13.55 0.73 -4.68
N VAL A 91 13.86 -0.06 -5.71
CA VAL A 91 15.05 -0.93 -5.73
C VAL A 91 16.30 -0.27 -6.29
N GLY A 92 16.22 0.99 -6.72
CA GLY A 92 17.36 1.77 -7.23
C GLY A 92 17.89 1.32 -8.59
N VAL A 93 17.02 0.84 -9.50
CA VAL A 93 17.38 0.46 -10.87
C VAL A 93 16.56 1.22 -11.91
N SER A 94 16.84 1.01 -13.21
CA SER A 94 16.03 1.60 -14.27
C SER A 94 14.76 0.79 -14.54
N ARG A 95 13.67 1.45 -14.95
CA ARG A 95 12.47 0.77 -15.44
C ARG A 95 12.78 -0.25 -16.56
N GLN A 96 13.74 0.07 -17.44
CA GLN A 96 14.18 -0.85 -18.50
C GLN A 96 14.81 -2.13 -17.94
N ASN A 97 15.56 -2.03 -16.82
CA ASN A 97 16.09 -3.20 -16.11
C ASN A 97 14.95 -4.10 -15.63
N MET A 98 13.96 -3.53 -14.93
CA MET A 98 12.80 -4.28 -14.44
C MET A 98 12.01 -4.94 -15.59
N ARG A 99 11.78 -4.22 -16.70
CA ARG A 99 11.13 -4.78 -17.88
C ARG A 99 11.92 -5.94 -18.48
N LYS A 100 13.25 -5.83 -18.54
CA LYS A 100 14.11 -6.90 -19.04
C LYS A 100 13.99 -8.17 -18.18
N LEU A 101 13.95 -8.03 -16.86
CA LEU A 101 13.75 -9.16 -15.95
C LEU A 101 12.39 -9.83 -16.17
N MET A 102 11.32 -9.05 -16.22
CA MET A 102 9.97 -9.56 -16.48
C MET A 102 9.92 -10.39 -17.77
N LEU A 103 10.54 -9.90 -18.85
CA LEU A 103 10.59 -10.61 -20.14
C LEU A 103 11.53 -11.81 -20.14
N ALA A 104 12.60 -11.79 -19.35
CA ALA A 104 13.56 -12.90 -19.26
C ALA A 104 13.04 -14.06 -18.40
N TYR A 105 12.09 -13.80 -17.50
CA TYR A 105 11.58 -14.78 -16.54
C TYR A 105 10.04 -14.94 -16.57
N PRO A 106 9.43 -15.20 -17.73
CA PRO A 106 7.97 -15.18 -17.89
C PRO A 106 7.23 -16.20 -17.02
N SER A 107 7.86 -17.31 -16.65
CA SER A 107 7.25 -18.36 -15.83
C SER A 107 7.43 -18.18 -14.32
N SER A 108 8.30 -17.27 -13.89
CA SER A 108 8.61 -17.09 -12.46
C SER A 108 8.45 -15.66 -11.96
N PHE A 109 8.50 -14.67 -12.85
CA PHE A 109 8.19 -13.29 -12.49
C PHE A 109 6.73 -13.23 -12.01
N PRO A 110 6.41 -12.47 -10.94
CA PRO A 110 5.06 -12.43 -10.39
C PRO A 110 3.99 -12.08 -11.43
N THR A 111 2.84 -12.74 -11.30
CA THR A 111 1.68 -12.44 -12.14
C THR A 111 1.13 -11.06 -11.78
N PRO A 112 0.82 -10.20 -12.77
CA PRO A 112 0.20 -8.92 -12.49
C PRO A 112 -1.21 -9.12 -11.94
N VAL A 113 -1.61 -8.26 -10.99
CA VAL A 113 -2.98 -8.21 -10.47
C VAL A 113 -3.93 -7.45 -11.38
N HIS A 114 -3.37 -6.60 -12.24
CA HIS A 114 -4.09 -5.92 -13.29
C HIS A 114 -3.25 -5.85 -14.56
N GLU A 115 -3.87 -6.14 -15.69
CA GLU A 115 -3.26 -6.02 -17.01
C GLU A 115 -4.16 -5.18 -17.91
N GLY A 116 -3.71 -3.96 -18.22
CA GLY A 116 -4.42 -2.98 -19.03
C GLY A 116 -3.46 -2.06 -19.78
N SER A 117 -3.75 -0.75 -19.81
CA SER A 117 -2.81 0.24 -20.37
C SER A 117 -1.48 0.28 -19.62
N ALA A 118 -1.53 -0.02 -18.31
CA ALA A 118 -0.38 -0.35 -17.48
C ALA A 118 -0.63 -1.69 -16.79
N SER A 119 0.44 -2.45 -16.58
CA SER A 119 0.43 -3.65 -15.74
C SER A 119 0.76 -3.24 -14.30
N ILE A 120 0.05 -3.82 -13.34
CA ILE A 120 0.20 -3.53 -11.91
C ILE A 120 0.47 -4.84 -11.17
N TRP A 121 1.37 -4.79 -10.20
CA TRP A 121 1.72 -5.90 -9.32
C TRP A 121 1.58 -5.49 -7.85
N HIS A 122 1.49 -6.48 -6.98
CA HIS A 122 1.81 -6.28 -5.57
C HIS A 122 3.33 -6.14 -5.40
N LEU A 123 3.76 -5.08 -4.74
CA LEU A 123 5.16 -4.80 -4.50
C LEU A 123 5.81 -5.94 -3.72
N ALA A 124 5.12 -6.48 -2.71
CA ALA A 124 5.60 -7.59 -1.89
C ALA A 124 6.01 -8.81 -2.73
N ASP A 125 5.23 -9.17 -3.75
CA ASP A 125 5.52 -10.32 -4.62
C ASP A 125 6.77 -10.07 -5.46
N VAL A 126 6.90 -8.87 -6.04
CA VAL A 126 8.05 -8.50 -6.87
C VAL A 126 9.32 -8.41 -6.03
N LEU A 127 9.26 -7.82 -4.85
CA LEU A 127 10.39 -7.74 -3.93
C LEU A 127 10.84 -9.11 -3.42
N THR A 128 9.88 -9.99 -3.06
CA THR A 128 10.17 -11.38 -2.66
C THR A 128 10.84 -12.14 -3.80
N TRP A 129 10.33 -11.98 -5.04
CA TRP A 129 10.93 -12.59 -6.21
C TRP A 129 12.36 -12.07 -6.45
N LEU A 130 12.60 -10.75 -6.35
CA LEU A 130 13.94 -10.16 -6.50
C LEU A 130 14.93 -10.67 -5.46
N GLN A 131 14.52 -10.78 -4.19
CA GLN A 131 15.36 -11.38 -3.14
C GLN A 131 15.74 -12.82 -3.45
N SER A 132 14.80 -13.62 -3.99
CA SER A 132 15.08 -15.02 -4.38
C SER A 132 16.15 -15.15 -5.47
N LYS A 133 16.43 -14.09 -6.24
CA LYS A 133 17.49 -14.05 -7.25
C LYS A 133 18.85 -13.66 -6.68
N GLY A 134 18.92 -13.23 -5.41
CA GLY A 134 20.16 -13.04 -4.65
C GLY A 134 20.97 -11.77 -4.98
N SER A 135 20.55 -10.95 -5.94
CA SER A 135 21.33 -9.80 -6.43
C SER A 135 20.84 -8.43 -5.98
N TYR A 136 19.71 -8.35 -5.27
CA TYR A 136 19.06 -7.08 -4.92
C TYR A 136 19.11 -6.84 -3.41
N LEU A 137 19.80 -5.77 -3.01
CA LEU A 137 19.71 -5.24 -1.66
C LEU A 137 18.45 -4.39 -1.58
N LEU A 138 17.44 -4.87 -0.88
CA LEU A 138 16.24 -4.09 -0.63
C LEU A 138 16.51 -3.12 0.53
N PRO A 139 15.98 -1.89 0.48
CA PRO A 139 16.00 -1.01 1.63
C PRO A 139 15.34 -1.71 2.84
N SER A 140 15.91 -1.50 4.03
CA SER A 140 15.42 -2.13 5.26
C SER A 140 13.96 -1.76 5.51
N GLY A 141 13.13 -2.72 5.91
CA GLY A 141 11.72 -2.52 6.25
C GLY A 141 10.76 -2.36 5.06
N VAL A 142 11.23 -2.11 3.83
CA VAL A 142 10.33 -1.88 2.68
C VAL A 142 9.53 -3.13 2.31
N LEU A 143 10.16 -4.31 2.33
CA LEU A 143 9.45 -5.57 2.08
C LEU A 143 8.39 -5.82 3.16
N ASP A 144 8.73 -5.58 4.43
CA ASP A 144 7.83 -5.79 5.57
C ASP A 144 6.61 -4.85 5.45
N VAL A 145 6.84 -3.57 5.13
CA VAL A 145 5.76 -2.61 4.88
C VAL A 145 4.90 -3.04 3.69
N ALA A 146 5.51 -3.47 2.57
CA ALA A 146 4.77 -3.91 1.40
C ALA A 146 3.89 -5.14 1.69
N GLN A 147 4.38 -6.07 2.52
CA GLN A 147 3.60 -7.24 2.94
C GLN A 147 2.41 -6.85 3.82
N VAL A 148 2.60 -5.95 4.77
CA VAL A 148 1.52 -5.46 5.63
C VAL A 148 0.51 -4.62 4.84
N ALA A 149 0.98 -3.80 3.90
CA ALA A 149 0.13 -3.01 3.00
C ALA A 149 -0.75 -3.93 2.12
N LEU A 150 -0.15 -4.98 1.54
CA LEU A 150 -0.87 -6.03 0.82
C LEU A 150 -1.98 -6.64 1.68
N GLN A 151 -1.64 -7.10 2.90
CA GLN A 151 -2.61 -7.70 3.82
C GLN A 151 -3.75 -6.74 4.16
N ALA A 152 -3.45 -5.49 4.46
CA ALA A 152 -4.46 -4.47 4.77
C ALA A 152 -5.37 -4.20 3.56
N ASN A 153 -4.81 -4.14 2.35
CA ASN A 153 -5.57 -3.91 1.13
C ASN A 153 -6.47 -5.11 0.78
N LEU A 154 -5.98 -6.34 0.93
CA LEU A 154 -6.78 -7.55 0.73
C LEU A 154 -7.93 -7.63 1.75
N ALA A 155 -7.65 -7.42 3.04
CA ALA A 155 -8.68 -7.40 4.08
C ALA A 155 -9.75 -6.32 3.84
N LYS A 156 -9.37 -5.18 3.26
CA LYS A 156 -10.29 -4.11 2.83
C LYS A 156 -11.15 -4.55 1.63
N GLU A 157 -10.58 -5.24 0.65
CA GLU A 157 -11.34 -5.76 -0.51
C GLU A 157 -12.27 -6.92 -0.13
N GLU A 158 -11.87 -7.80 0.79
CA GLU A 158 -12.72 -8.88 1.32
C GLU A 158 -14.04 -8.34 1.89
N ARG A 159 -14.03 -7.16 2.53
CA ARG A 159 -15.24 -6.51 3.04
C ARG A 159 -16.22 -6.07 1.96
N ARG A 160 -15.80 -5.99 0.69
CA ARG A 160 -16.69 -5.71 -0.45
C ARG A 160 -17.50 -6.93 -0.87
N LEU A 161 -17.09 -8.13 -0.45
CA LEU A 161 -17.84 -9.35 -0.70
C LEU A 161 -19.15 -9.31 0.10
N THR A 162 -20.26 -9.07 -0.59
CA THR A 162 -21.60 -9.15 -0.01
C THR A 162 -22.02 -10.59 0.30
N ARG A 163 -21.41 -11.55 -0.41
CA ARG A 163 -21.50 -13.00 -0.16
C ARG A 163 -20.14 -13.62 -0.46
N PRO A 164 -19.74 -14.68 0.26
CA PRO A 164 -18.55 -15.44 -0.10
C PRO A 164 -18.69 -15.97 -1.54
N ALA A 165 -17.61 -15.92 -2.31
CA ALA A 165 -17.57 -16.50 -3.65
C ALA A 165 -17.98 -17.98 -3.58
N SER A 166 -18.66 -18.48 -4.62
CA SER A 166 -19.00 -19.90 -4.68
C SER A 166 -17.71 -20.72 -4.67
N LYS A 167 -17.75 -21.90 -4.04
CA LYS A 167 -16.59 -22.82 -4.02
C LYS A 167 -16.10 -23.15 -5.43
N GLU A 168 -17.04 -23.23 -6.39
CA GLU A 168 -16.73 -23.42 -7.81
C GLU A 168 -15.93 -22.26 -8.38
N LEU A 169 -16.35 -21.01 -8.14
CA LEU A 169 -15.62 -19.84 -8.62
C LEU A 169 -14.23 -19.77 -7.97
N GLN A 170 -14.12 -20.02 -6.66
CA GLN A 170 -12.85 -20.06 -5.95
C GLN A 170 -11.89 -21.09 -6.57
N ALA A 171 -12.36 -22.32 -6.82
CA ALA A 171 -11.55 -23.37 -7.43
C ALA A 171 -11.12 -23.09 -8.88
N LEU A 172 -11.79 -22.16 -9.57
CA LEU A 172 -11.46 -21.78 -10.95
C LEU A 172 -10.50 -20.59 -11.04
N VAL A 173 -10.48 -19.70 -10.03
CA VAL A 173 -9.63 -18.51 -10.03
C VAL A 173 -8.27 -18.72 -9.35
N GLY A 174 -8.09 -19.84 -8.63
CA GLY A 174 -6.84 -20.25 -7.99
C GLY A 174 -6.95 -21.57 -7.27
#